data_AF-A0A9D6JAW3-F1
#
_entry.id   AF-A0A9D6JAW3-F1
#
_cell.length_a   1.000
_cell.length_b   1.000
_cell.length_c   1.000
_cell.angle_alpha   90.00
_cell.angle_beta   90.00
_cell.angle_gamma   90.00
#
_symmetry.space_group_name_H-M   'P 1'
#
loop_
_entity.id
_entity.type
_entity.pdbx_description
1 polymer ?
#
loop_
_entity_poly.entity_id
_entity_poly.type
_entity_poly.pdbx_seq_one_letter_code
_entity_poly.pdbx_strand_id
1 'polypeptide(L)'
;MGGRITDVVQALRFGIALLGIVALLVGSLSVVAPRRSIALYQWIMARFNWRVSPIDEAREIRNTRLLGAVLALLGVMLWWCVGSQRADILAFS
;
A
#
# COMPACT_ATOMS: atom_id res chain seq x y z
N MET A 1 -6.48 20.32 -27.82
CA MET A 1 -6.95 19.10 -27.11
C MET A 1 -5.85 18.38 -26.31
N GLY A 2 -4.55 18.63 -26.53
CA GLY A 2 -3.45 17.93 -25.83
C GLY A 2 -3.35 18.16 -24.30
N GLY A 3 -3.62 19.38 -23.81
CA GLY A 3 -3.44 19.71 -22.38
C GLY A 3 -4.30 18.90 -21.40
N ARG A 4 -5.57 18.62 -21.76
CA ARG A 4 -6.46 17.83 -20.90
C ARG A 4 -5.98 16.39 -20.68
N ILE A 5 -5.35 15.79 -21.69
CA ILE A 5 -4.84 14.41 -21.59
C ILE A 5 -3.60 14.37 -20.69
N THR A 6 -2.70 15.36 -20.83
CA THR A 6 -1.49 15.43 -19.99
C THR A 6 -1.82 15.66 -18.52
N ASP A 7 -2.83 16.46 -18.21
CA ASP A 7 -3.27 16.72 -16.83
C ASP A 7 -3.83 15.46 -16.17
N VAL A 8 -4.66 14.70 -16.90
CA VAL A 8 -5.23 13.44 -16.42
C VAL A 8 -4.13 12.41 -16.18
N VAL A 9 -3.15 12.29 -17.08
CA VAL A 9 -2.02 11.35 -16.91
C VAL A 9 -1.17 11.73 -15.70
N GLN A 10 -0.92 13.03 -15.47
CA GLN A 10 -0.19 13.48 -14.27
C GLN A 10 -0.97 13.21 -12.98
N ALA A 11 -2.28 13.47 -12.95
CA ALA A 11 -3.12 13.19 -11.80
C ALA A 11 -3.15 11.69 -11.47
N LEU A 12 -3.25 10.82 -12.48
CA LEU A 12 -3.19 9.37 -12.31
C LEU A 12 -1.84 8.92 -11.74
N ARG A 13 -0.73 9.42 -12.29
CA ARG A 13 0.62 9.13 -11.79
C ARG A 13 0.78 9.53 -10.33
N PHE A 14 0.30 10.71 -9.98
CA PHE A 14 0.31 11.18 -8.60
C PHE A 14 -0.51 10.28 -7.66
N GLY A 15 -1.73 9.91 -8.08
CA GLY A 15 -2.58 8.99 -7.32
C GLY A 15 -1.93 7.62 -7.10
N ILE A 16 -1.31 7.06 -8.14
CA ILE A 16 -0.60 5.78 -8.06
C ILE A 16 0.61 5.92 -7.11
N ALA A 17 1.42 6.98 -7.22
CA ALA A 17 2.53 7.21 -6.30
C ALA A 17 2.09 7.31 -4.83
N LEU A 18 0.97 7.99 -4.56
CA LEU A 18 0.39 8.07 -3.21
C LEU A 18 -0.04 6.69 -2.70
N LEU A 19 -0.70 5.89 -3.55
CA LEU A 19 -1.07 4.51 -3.19
C LEU A 19 0.17 3.67 -2.85
N GLY A 20 1.26 3.82 -3.60
CA GLY A 20 2.53 3.15 -3.31
C GLY A 20 3.10 3.51 -1.94
N ILE A 21 3.08 4.79 -1.59
CA ILE A 21 3.52 5.28 -0.28
C ILE A 21 2.63 4.73 0.85
N VAL A 22 1.30 4.78 0.68
CA VAL A 22 0.36 4.24 1.67
C VAL A 22 0.56 2.74 1.86
N ALA A 23 0.70 1.99 0.76
CA ALA A 23 0.98 0.55 0.80
C ALA A 23 2.30 0.26 1.53
N LEU A 24 3.35 1.05 1.27
CA LEU A 24 4.64 0.90 1.94
C LEU A 24 4.53 1.15 3.45
N LEU A 25 3.83 2.21 3.87
CA LEU A 25 3.65 2.55 5.28
C LEU A 25 2.83 1.49 6.02
N VAL A 26 1.68 1.09 5.46
CA VAL A 26 0.80 0.08 6.06
C VAL A 26 1.46 -1.29 6.08
N GLY A 27 2.16 -1.66 5.00
CA GLY A 27 2.93 -2.89 4.90
C GLY A 27 4.03 -2.96 5.96
N SER A 28 4.83 -1.89 6.05
CA SER A 28 5.93 -1.78 7.04
C SER A 28 5.40 -1.85 8.48
N LEU A 29 4.30 -1.14 8.76
CA LEU A 29 3.63 -1.20 10.07
C LEU A 29 3.20 -2.64 10.41
N SER A 30 2.68 -3.37 9.44
CA SER A 30 2.23 -4.76 9.61
C SER A 30 3.37 -5.76 9.82
N VAL A 31 4.57 -5.47 9.31
CA VAL A 31 5.78 -6.26 9.59
C VAL A 31 6.31 -5.99 11.00
N VAL A 32 6.47 -4.71 11.36
CA VAL A 32 7.10 -4.28 12.61
C VAL A 32 6.18 -4.50 13.81
N ALA A 33 4.88 -4.17 13.65
CA ALA A 33 3.89 -4.21 14.71
C ALA A 33 2.61 -4.97 14.27
N PRO A 34 2.70 -6.27 13.94
CA PRO A 34 1.58 -7.06 13.42
C PRO A 34 0.36 -7.05 14.36
N ARG A 35 0.60 -7.05 15.68
CA ARG A 35 -0.48 -6.96 16.68
C ARG A 35 -1.30 -5.67 16.55
N ARG A 36 -0.66 -4.54 16.24
CA ARG A 36 -1.36 -3.27 16.01
C ARG A 36 -2.17 -3.31 14.73
N SER A 37 -1.64 -3.92 13.66
CA SER A 37 -2.38 -4.10 12.40
C SER A 37 -3.60 -5.02 12.58
N ILE A 38 -3.46 -6.11 13.34
CA ILE A 38 -4.58 -7.00 13.68
C ILE A 38 -5.63 -6.23 14.51
N ALA A 39 -5.20 -5.46 15.51
CA ALA A 39 -6.12 -4.65 16.33
C ALA A 39 -6.83 -3.57 15.50
N LEU A 40 -6.15 -2.92 14.56
CA LEU A 40 -6.76 -1.96 13.64
C LEU A 40 -7.82 -2.65 12.76
N TYR A 41 -7.50 -3.82 12.21
CA TYR A 41 -8.45 -4.63 11.45
C TYR A 41 -9.68 -5.02 12.30
N GLN A 42 -9.45 -5.50 13.52
CA GLN A 42 -10.53 -5.83 14.46
C GLN A 42 -11.38 -4.60 14.81
N TRP A 43 -10.77 -3.43 15.00
CA TRP A 43 -11.48 -2.18 15.27
C TRP A 43 -12.37 -1.75 14.09
N ILE A 44 -11.85 -1.86 12.85
CA ILE A 44 -12.64 -1.59 11.64
C ILE A 44 -13.83 -2.57 11.56
N MET A 45 -13.57 -3.87 11.77
CA MET A 45 -14.63 -4.90 11.72
C MET A 45 -15.68 -4.70 12.82
N ALA A 46 -15.26 -4.31 14.03
CA ALA A 46 -16.16 -4.01 15.13
C ALA A 46 -17.13 -2.86 14.80
N ARG A 47 -16.72 -1.90 13.95
CA ARG A 47 -17.61 -0.81 13.50
C ARG A 47 -18.81 -1.31 12.69
N PHE A 48 -18.67 -2.46 12.03
CA PHE A 48 -19.73 -3.16 11.29
C PHE A 48 -20.44 -4.21 12.14
N ASN A 49 -20.28 -4.17 13.47
CA ASN A 49 -20.84 -5.12 14.42
C ASN A 49 -20.32 -6.57 14.24
N TRP A 50 -19.19 -6.73 13.56
CA TRP A 50 -18.54 -8.03 13.35
C TRP A 50 -17.38 -8.21 14.33
N ARG A 51 -17.47 -9.23 15.20
CA ARG A 51 -16.38 -9.59 16.12
C ARG A 51 -15.49 -10.64 15.48
N VAL A 52 -14.23 -10.30 15.24
CA VAL A 52 -13.19 -11.25 14.80
C VAL A 52 -12.28 -11.58 15.99
N SER A 53 -12.18 -12.86 16.35
CA SER A 53 -11.23 -13.34 17.35
C SER A 53 -10.20 -14.28 16.69
N PRO A 54 -8.93 -14.20 17.10
CA PRO A 54 -7.92 -15.09 16.56
C PRO A 54 -8.21 -16.55 16.91
N ILE A 55 -8.19 -17.43 15.92
CA ILE A 55 -8.27 -18.88 16.14
C ILE A 55 -6.90 -19.40 16.61
N ASP A 56 -5.83 -18.86 16.03
CA ASP A 56 -4.43 -19.12 16.39
C ASP A 56 -3.64 -17.80 16.27
N GLU A 57 -3.29 -17.22 17.42
CA GLU A 57 -2.60 -15.93 17.49
C GLU A 57 -1.21 -15.99 16.83
N ALA A 58 -0.48 -17.10 16.99
CA ALA A 58 0.87 -17.24 16.45
C ALA A 58 0.83 -17.31 14.91
N ARG A 59 -0.15 -18.03 14.37
CA ARG A 59 -0.36 -18.11 12.92
C ARG A 59 -0.80 -16.77 12.33
N GLU A 60 -1.71 -16.06 13.01
CA GLU A 60 -2.16 -14.75 12.55
C GLU A 60 -1.02 -13.73 12.55
N ILE A 61 -0.19 -13.68 13.60
CA ILE A 61 0.98 -12.80 13.64
C ILE A 61 1.93 -13.08 12.48
N ARG A 62 2.21 -14.36 12.18
CA ARG A 62 3.08 -14.75 11.05
C ARG A 62 2.48 -14.33 9.71
N ASN A 63 1.19 -14.57 9.50
CA ASN A 63 0.49 -14.19 8.29
C ASN A 63 0.44 -12.67 8.11
N THR A 64 0.15 -11.90 9.16
CA THR A 64 0.13 -10.43 9.10
C THR A 64 1.50 -9.87 8.77
N ARG A 65 2.59 -10.45 9.32
CA ARG A 65 3.95 -10.07 8.92
C ARG A 65 4.24 -10.37 7.46
N LEU A 66 3.89 -11.57 6.98
CA LEU A 66 4.13 -11.98 5.60
C LEU A 66 3.35 -11.08 4.63
N LEU A 67 2.05 -10.88 4.87
CA LEU A 67 1.20 -10.00 4.08
C LEU A 67 1.70 -8.55 4.12
N GLY A 68 2.14 -8.08 5.28
CA GLY A 68 2.76 -6.77 5.43
C GLY A 68 4.03 -6.61 4.60
N ALA A 69 4.90 -7.63 4.58
CA ALA A 69 6.14 -7.61 3.80
C ALA A 69 5.85 -7.60 2.29
N VAL A 70 4.89 -8.42 1.84
CA VAL A 70 4.44 -8.43 0.44
C VAL A 70 3.84 -7.07 0.06
N LEU A 71 2.99 -6.48 0.91
CA LEU A 71 2.40 -5.17 0.66
C LEU A 71 3.45 -4.06 0.61
N ALA A 72 4.44 -4.09 1.50
CA ALA A 72 5.55 -3.14 1.49
C ALA A 72 6.37 -3.26 0.21
N LEU A 73 6.70 -4.48 -0.22
CA LEU A 73 7.41 -4.75 -1.47
C LEU A 73 6.63 -4.20 -2.68
N LEU A 74 5.32 -4.47 -2.75
CA LEU A 74 4.46 -3.95 -3.81
C LEU A 74 4.42 -2.41 -3.79
N GLY A 75 4.40 -1.79 -2.61
CA GLY A 75 4.48 -0.34 -2.45
C GLY A 75 5.77 0.25 -3.03
N VAL A 76 6.92 -0.37 -2.75
CA VAL A 76 8.22 0.00 -3.34
C VAL A 76 8.20 -0.16 -4.86
N MET A 77 7.75 -1.31 -5.37
CA MET A 77 7.71 -1.59 -6.81
C MET A 77 6.83 -0.59 -7.57
N LEU A 78 5.69 -0.23 -6.98
CA LEU A 78 4.72 0.67 -7.58
C LEU A 78 5.24 2.12 -7.58
N TRP A 79 5.88 2.55 -6.49
CA TRP A 79 6.57 3.84 -6.44
C TRP A 79 7.73 3.91 -7.45
N TRP A 80 8.55 2.85 -7.52
CA TRP A 80 9.67 2.74 -8.47
C TRP A 80 9.20 2.80 -9.93
N CYS A 81 8.16 2.04 -10.27
CA CYS A 81 7.58 2.01 -11.62
C CYS A 81 7.05 3.38 -12.07
N VAL A 82 6.37 4.12 -11.18
CA VAL A 82 5.92 5.49 -11.51
C VAL A 82 7.11 6.44 -11.65
N GLY A 83 8.14 6.30 -10.81
CA GLY A 83 9.36 7.09 -10.86
C GLY A 83 10.17 6.88 -12.14
N SER A 84 10.30 5.64 -12.61
CA SER A 84 11.07 5.31 -13.80
C SER A 84 10.45 5.90 -15.08
N GLN A 85 9.12 5.97 -15.17
CA GLN A 85 8.43 6.60 -16.31
C GLN A 85 8.71 8.11 -16.45
N ARG A 86 9.21 8.77 -15.40
CA ARG A 86 9.61 10.18 -15.45
C ARG A 86 10.98 10.35 -16.11
N ALA A 87 11.88 9.36 -15.95
CA ALA A 87 13.23 9.40 -16.51
C ALA A 87 13.21 9.23 -18.03
N ASP A 88 12.31 8.39 -18.56
CA ASP A 88 12.20 8.14 -20.00
C ASP A 88 11.74 9.38 -20.79
N ILE A 89 10.92 10.25 -20.20
CA ILE A 89 10.42 11.46 -20.89
C ILE A 89 11.52 12.54 -21.00
N LEU A 90 12.36 12.68 -19.97
CA LEU A 90 13.46 13.65 -19.97
C LEU A 90 14.65 13.23 -20.85
N ALA A 91 14.73 11.94 -21.22
CA ALA A 91 15.75 11.43 -22.14
C ALA A 91 15.40 11.66 -23.63
N PHE A 92 14.15 12.01 -23.93
CA PHE A 92 13.64 12.24 -25.31
C PHE A 92 13.24 13.70 -25.60
N SER A 93 13.53 14.63 -24.67
CA SER A 93 13.32 16.08 -24.80
C SER A 93 14.63 16.84 -24.78
#